data_AF-A0A9E1PYB9-F1
#
_entry.id   AF-A0A9E1PYB9-F1
#
_cell.length_a   1.000
_cell.length_b   1.000
_cell.length_c   1.000
_cell.angle_alpha   90.00
_cell.angle_beta   90.00
_cell.angle_gamma   90.00
#
_symmetry.space_group_name_H-M   'P 1'
#
loop_
_entity.id
_entity.type
_entity.pdbx_description
1 polymer ?
#
loop_
_entity_poly.entity_id
_entity_poly.type
_entity_poly.pdbx_seq_one_letter_code
_entity_poly.pdbx_strand_id
1 'polypeptide(L)' 'MEEQDLEPRNRKPKPRDLDVMSIEALGEYIEDMEAEIARVREAISAKENWRDNADSFFKK' A
#
# COMPACT_ATOMS: atom_id res chain seq x y z
N MET A 1 8.24 37.34 5.79
CA MET A 1 7.92 36.01 6.35
C MET A 1 8.16 35.03 5.24
N GLU A 2 9.14 34.15 5.42
CA GLU A 2 9.64 33.24 4.39
C GLU A 2 8.59 32.18 4.07
N GLU A 3 8.17 32.10 2.81
CA GLU A 3 7.23 31.12 2.24
C GLU A 3 7.84 29.70 2.13
N GLN A 4 8.75 29.33 3.03
CA GLN A 4 9.56 28.11 2.94
C GLN A 4 9.00 26.90 3.73
N ASP A 5 7.69 26.73 3.83
CA ASP A 5 7.14 25.56 4.55
C ASP A 5 5.87 24.98 3.93
N LEU A 6 5.88 24.81 2.60
CA LEU A 6 4.84 24.08 1.86
C LEU A 6 5.40 22.99 0.94
N GLU A 7 6.63 22.51 1.18
CA GLU A 7 7.10 21.32 0.49
C GLU A 7 6.51 20.06 1.14
N PRO A 8 5.74 19.22 0.41
CA PRO A 8 5.24 17.97 0.97
C PRO A 8 6.43 17.08 1.34
N ARG A 9 6.62 16.83 2.65
CA ARG A 9 7.65 15.93 3.21
C ARG A 9 7.39 14.44 2.90
N ASN A 10 6.71 14.14 1.79
CA ASN A 10 6.36 12.79 1.36
C ASN A 10 7.52 12.16 0.59
N ARG A 11 8.69 12.06 1.22
CA ARG A 11 9.73 11.17 0.69
C ARG A 11 9.24 9.75 0.94
N LYS A 12 8.97 9.01 -0.13
CA LYS A 12 8.69 7.57 -0.03
C LYS A 12 9.84 6.92 0.75
N PRO A 13 9.54 6.05 1.73
CA PRO A 13 10.60 5.34 2.44
C PRO A 13 11.47 4.62 1.41
N LYS A 14 12.79 4.72 1.58
CA LYS A 14 13.72 3.99 0.71
C LYS A 14 13.43 2.48 0.87
N PRO A 15 13.52 1.70 -0.22
CA PRO A 15 13.51 0.24 -0.10
C PRO A 15 14.57 -0.22 0.88
N ARG A 16 14.32 -1.37 1.55
CA ARG A 16 15.32 -2.01 2.39
C ARG A 16 16.55 -2.37 1.56
N ASP A 17 17.73 -2.26 2.17
CA ASP A 17 18.96 -2.74 1.57
C ASP A 17 19.00 -4.28 1.70
N LEU A 18 18.86 -4.96 0.57
CA LEU A 18 18.77 -6.43 0.53
C LEU A 18 20.15 -7.08 0.61
N ASP A 19 21.23 -6.37 0.26
CA ASP A 19 22.59 -6.93 0.20
C ASP A 19 23.14 -7.24 1.60
N VAL A 20 22.62 -6.56 2.63
CA VAL A 20 23.02 -6.74 4.04
C VAL A 20 22.14 -7.75 4.79
N MET A 21 21.08 -8.27 4.16
CA MET A 21 20.13 -9.19 4.80
C MET A 21 20.58 -10.65 4.63
N SER A 22 20.33 -11.48 5.64
CA SER A 22 20.52 -12.93 5.54
C SER A 22 19.41 -13.58 4.71
N ILE A 23 19.62 -14.81 4.24
CA ILE A 23 18.60 -15.58 3.51
C ILE A 23 17.32 -15.74 4.35
N GLU A 24 17.46 -15.99 5.64
CA GLU A 24 16.33 -16.10 6.58
C GLU A 24 15.56 -14.79 6.67
N ALA A 25 16.25 -13.67 6.87
CA ALA A 25 15.63 -12.35 6.94
C ALA A 25 14.96 -11.94 5.61
N LEU A 26 15.51 -12.37 4.47
CA LEU A 26 14.88 -12.20 3.16
C LEU A 26 13.59 -13.02 3.04
N GLY A 27 13.58 -14.25 3.57
CA GLY A 27 12.38 -15.08 3.66
C GLY A 27 11.27 -14.44 4.48
N GLU A 28 11.59 -14.00 5.70
CA GLU A 28 10.65 -13.27 6.57
C GLU A 28 10.12 -12.00 5.90
N TYR A 29 11.00 -11.25 5.23
CA TYR A 29 10.59 -10.03 4.53
C TYR A 29 9.64 -10.31 3.36
N ILE A 30 9.79 -11.45 2.67
CA ILE A 30 8.83 -11.87 1.65
C ILE A 30 7.48 -12.18 2.28
N GLU A 31 7.45 -12.94 3.38
CA GLU A 31 6.21 -13.29 4.08
C GLU A 31 5.43 -12.04 4.53
N ASP A 32 6.13 -11.06 5.10
CA ASP A 32 5.54 -9.77 5.49
C ASP A 32 4.93 -9.03 4.29
N MET A 33 5.64 -8.99 3.16
CA MET A 33 5.16 -8.32 1.95
C MET A 33 3.97 -9.05 1.32
N GLU A 34 3.96 -10.38 1.32
CA GLU A 34 2.83 -11.17 0.83
C GLU A 34 1.58 -10.98 1.69
N ALA A 35 1.74 -10.91 3.01
CA ALA A 35 0.64 -10.61 3.94
C ALA A 35 0.04 -9.22 3.67
N GLU A 36 0.87 -8.19 3.46
CA GLU A 36 0.36 -6.85 3.13
C GLU A 36 -0.29 -6.82 1.73
N ILE A 37 0.25 -7.53 0.74
CA ILE A 37 -0.39 -7.69 -0.57
C ILE A 37 -1.77 -8.32 -0.42
N ALA A 38 -1.93 -9.36 0.39
CA ALA A 38 -3.21 -10.00 0.64
C ALA A 38 -4.22 -9.02 1.26
N ARG A 39 -3.81 -8.29 2.30
CA ARG A 39 -4.63 -7.26 2.95
C ARG A 39 -5.07 -6.16 1.98
N VAL A 40 -4.17 -5.68 1.12
CA VAL A 40 -4.49 -4.66 0.13
C VAL A 40 -5.48 -5.19 -0.91
N ARG A 41 -5.32 -6.44 -1.36
CA ARG A 41 -6.27 -7.09 -2.28
C ARG A 41 -7.67 -7.20 -1.67
N GLU A 42 -7.78 -7.57 -0.40
CA GLU A 42 -9.08 -7.60 0.32
C GLU A 42 -9.71 -6.20 0.38
N ALA A 43 -8.92 -5.16 0.68
CA ALA A 43 -9.41 -3.79 0.71
C ALA A 43 -9.87 -3.30 -0.66
N ILE A 44 -9.19 -3.70 -1.75
CA ILE A 44 -9.61 -3.40 -3.13
C ILE A 44 -10.93 -4.10 -3.43
N SER A 45 -11.03 -5.40 -3.18
CA SER A 45 -12.25 -6.17 -3.43
C SER A 45 -13.45 -5.60 -2.66
N ALA A 46 -13.25 -5.19 -1.41
CA ALA A 46 -14.28 -4.50 -0.65
C ALA A 46 -14.73 -3.21 -1.37
N LYS A 47 -13.79 -2.34 -1.78
CA LYS A 47 -14.09 -1.08 -2.51
C LYS A 47 -14.81 -1.30 -3.83
N GLU A 48 -14.42 -2.31 -4.60
CA GLU A 48 -15.09 -2.67 -5.85
C GLU A 48 -16.54 -3.10 -5.61
N ASN A 49 -16.78 -3.94 -4.59
CA ASN A 49 -18.14 -4.31 -4.20
C ASN A 49 -19.00 -3.09 -3.82
N TRP A 50 -18.43 -2.10 -3.12
CA TRP A 50 -19.16 -0.85 -2.83
C TRP A 50 -19.51 -0.09 -4.10
N ARG A 51 -18.59 -0.01 -5.07
CA ARG A 51 -18.81 0.67 -6.36
C ARG A 51 -19.92 -0.01 -7.16
N ASP A 52 -19.88 -1.33 -7.27
CA ASP A 52 -20.85 -2.09 -8.07
C ASP A 52 -22.27 -2.04 -7.45
N ASN A 53 -22.35 -2.02 -6.11
CA ASN A 53 -23.60 -1.78 -5.40
C ASN A 53 -24.14 -0.36 -5.61
N ALA A 54 -23.27 0.65 -5.62
CA ALA A 54 -23.68 2.03 -5.92
C ALA A 54 -24.16 2.18 -7.37
N ASP A 55 -23.42 1.62 -8.34
CA ASP A 55 -23.80 1.65 -9.76
C ASP A 55 -25.14 0.94 -10.02
N SER A 56 -25.47 -0.09 -9.23
CA SER A 56 -26.75 -0.79 -9.29
C SER A 56 -27.91 0.02 -8.71
N PHE A 57 -27.63 0.97 -7.81
CA PHE A 57 -28.63 1.88 -7.24
C PHE A 57 -28.98 3.02 -8.21
N PHE A 58 -28.01 3.50 -9.01
CA PHE A 58 -28.23 4.58 -9.98
C PHE A 58 -28.78 4.11 -11.34
N LYS A 59 -28.87 2.80 -11.60
CA LYS A 59 -29.38 2.21 -12.86
C LYS A 59 -30.83 1.71 -12.78
N LYS A 60 -31.53 1.93 -11.66
CA LYS A 60 -32.99 1.73 -11.53
C LYS A 60 -33.71 3.07 -11.59
#